data_AF-A0A199UJI3-F1
#
_entry.id   AF-A0A199UJI3-F1
#
_cell.length_a   1.000
_cell.length_b   1.000
_cell.length_c   1.000
_cell.angle_alpha   90.00
_cell.angle_beta   90.00
_cell.angle_gamma   90.00
#
_symmetry.space_group_name_H-M   'P 1'
#
loop_
_entity.id
_entity.type
_entity.pdbx_description
1 polymer ?
#
loop_
_entity_poly.entity_id
_entity_poly.type
_entity_poly.pdbx_seq_one_letter_code
_entity_poly.pdbx_strand_id
1 'polypeptide(L)'
;MLSGSFDVGKLAVSVEAKNSFCYAKAQLLLILIETLDLENLLQLVHDEVPFRQGFSAFSLSDVQEMDAEVSSLSDLGFRESGPLILAWAVFLCLLSSLPESNTDLFTEIDHTSYARQAFEAAAFIYLLEILQSNTLRESDVGTVLPLVWFVYMLFSSMLPLGMLR
;
A
#
# COMPACT_ATOMS: atom_id res chain seq x y z
N MET A 1 -12.11 -19.35 -3.01
CA MET A 1 -13.34 -18.82 -3.65
C MET A 1 -14.22 -18.14 -2.60
N LEU A 2 -14.03 -16.83 -2.41
CA LEU A 2 -15.01 -15.92 -1.81
C LEU A 2 -15.40 -14.88 -2.88
N SER A 3 -15.77 -15.36 -4.07
CA SER A 3 -16.20 -14.51 -5.19
C SER A 3 -17.72 -14.36 -5.13
N GLY A 4 -18.17 -13.56 -4.18
CA GLY A 4 -19.55 -13.07 -4.14
C GLY A 4 -19.49 -11.57 -3.92
N SER A 5 -20.04 -10.77 -4.84
CA SER A 5 -20.09 -9.31 -4.70
C SER A 5 -21.16 -8.93 -3.67
N PHE A 6 -20.87 -9.14 -2.39
CA PHE A 6 -21.67 -8.56 -1.32
C PHE A 6 -21.28 -7.10 -1.17
N ASP A 7 -22.13 -6.20 -1.66
CA ASP A 7 -22.00 -4.77 -1.40
C ASP A 7 -22.47 -4.48 0.04
N VAL A 8 -21.62 -4.81 0.99
CA VAL A 8 -21.84 -4.57 2.44
C VAL A 8 -22.06 -3.09 2.72
N GLY A 9 -21.57 -2.20 1.85
CA GLY A 9 -21.80 -0.76 1.94
C GLY A 9 -23.29 -0.40 1.90
N LYS A 10 -24.13 -1.17 1.21
CA LYS A 10 -25.59 -0.96 1.19
C LYS A 10 -26.26 -1.18 2.55
N LEU A 11 -25.60 -1.87 3.47
CA LEU A 11 -26.11 -2.13 4.82
C LEU A 11 -25.77 -1.01 5.82
N ALA A 12 -24.90 -0.06 5.44
CA ALA A 12 -24.49 1.07 6.26
C ALA A 12 -25.58 2.17 6.31
N VAL A 13 -26.77 1.84 6.82
CA VAL A 13 -27.93 2.73 6.86
C VAL A 13 -27.94 3.68 8.05
N SER A 14 -27.40 3.26 9.20
CA SER A 14 -27.28 4.09 10.40
C SER A 14 -25.92 4.80 10.48
N VAL A 15 -25.81 5.80 11.36
CA VAL A 15 -24.54 6.51 11.59
C VAL A 15 -23.49 5.55 12.16
N GLU A 16 -23.90 4.67 13.08
CA GLU A 16 -23.05 3.64 13.67
C GLU A 16 -22.55 2.66 12.61
N ALA A 17 -23.44 2.17 11.75
CA ALA A 17 -23.08 1.23 10.68
C ALA A 17 -22.13 1.88 9.66
N LYS A 18 -22.30 3.17 9.34
CA LYS A 18 -21.37 3.93 8.50
C LYS A 18 -20.00 4.07 9.16
N ASN A 19 -19.95 4.41 10.45
CA ASN A 19 -18.70 4.54 11.18
C ASN A 19 -17.94 3.20 11.24
N SER A 20 -18.65 2.09 11.53
CA SER A 20 -18.06 0.75 11.52
C SER A 20 -17.58 0.33 10.14
N PHE A 21 -18.32 0.68 9.08
CA PHE A 21 -17.92 0.39 7.70
C PHE A 21 -16.65 1.17 7.31
N CYS A 22 -16.59 2.47 7.61
CA CYS A 22 -15.39 3.28 7.40
C CYS A 22 -14.19 2.74 8.19
N TYR A 23 -14.41 2.32 9.44
CA TYR A 23 -13.38 1.68 10.26
C TYR A 23 -12.87 0.38 9.63
N ALA A 24 -13.76 -0.52 9.22
CA ALA A 24 -13.38 -1.78 8.60
C ALA A 24 -12.61 -1.58 7.29
N LYS A 25 -13.01 -0.59 6.48
CA LYS A 25 -12.29 -0.21 5.27
C LYS A 25 -10.89 0.33 5.56
N ALA A 26 -10.76 1.22 6.54
CA ALA A 26 -9.46 1.73 6.96
C ALA A 26 -8.57 0.58 7.45
N GLN A 27 -9.09 -0.31 8.31
CA GLN A 27 -8.33 -1.48 8.78
C GLN A 27 -7.89 -2.40 7.64
N LEU A 28 -8.78 -2.71 6.70
CA LEU A 28 -8.44 -3.53 5.54
C LEU A 28 -7.32 -2.88 4.71
N LEU A 29 -7.41 -1.57 4.46
CA LEU A 29 -6.38 -0.81 3.77
C LEU A 29 -5.02 -0.94 4.46
N LEU A 30 -4.99 -0.82 5.80
CA LEU A 30 -3.75 -0.95 6.58
C LEU A 30 -3.17 -2.37 6.52
N ILE A 31 -4.02 -3.38 6.63
CA ILE A 31 -3.61 -4.79 6.51
C ILE A 31 -3.00 -5.04 5.12
N LEU A 32 -3.63 -4.55 4.05
CA LEU A 32 -3.10 -4.69 2.69
C LEU A 32 -1.73 -4.02 2.55
N ILE A 33 -1.55 -2.82 3.12
CA ILE A 33 -0.25 -2.13 3.13
C ILE A 33 0.79 -2.93 3.93
N GLU A 34 0.44 -3.44 5.10
CA GLU A 34 1.31 -4.25 5.96
C GLU A 34 1.76 -5.53 5.26
N THR A 35 0.87 -6.18 4.49
CA THR A 35 1.20 -7.41 3.75
C THR A 35 2.25 -7.22 2.65
N LEU A 36 2.52 -5.98 2.22
CA LEU A 36 3.60 -5.69 1.26
C LEU A 36 4.99 -5.84 1.89
N ASP A 37 5.08 -5.89 3.23
CA ASP A 37 6.31 -6.10 4.00
C ASP A 37 7.47 -5.22 3.51
N LEU A 38 7.19 -3.92 3.40
CA LEU A 38 8.16 -2.95 2.89
C LEU A 38 9.43 -2.90 3.75
N GLU A 39 9.33 -3.23 5.04
CA GLU A 39 10.48 -3.28 5.97
C GLU A 39 11.52 -4.27 5.51
N ASN A 40 11.10 -5.52 5.37
CA ASN A 40 11.95 -6.59 4.94
C ASN A 40 12.46 -6.31 3.52
N LEU A 41 11.60 -5.78 2.64
CA LEU A 41 12.01 -5.44 1.28
C LEU A 41 13.10 -4.35 1.26
N LEU A 42 12.98 -3.30 2.08
CA LEU A 42 14.00 -2.26 2.21
C LEU A 42 15.30 -2.82 2.79
N GLN A 43 15.21 -3.70 3.79
CA GLN A 43 16.38 -4.34 4.38
C GLN A 43 17.13 -5.18 3.34
N LEU A 44 16.42 -5.91 2.48
CA LEU A 44 17.03 -6.71 1.41
C LEU A 44 17.74 -5.85 0.36
N VAL A 45 17.18 -4.68 0.03
CA VAL A 45 17.85 -3.70 -0.82
C VAL A 45 19.14 -3.21 -0.16
N HIS A 46 19.10 -2.86 1.13
CA HIS A 46 20.28 -2.43 1.88
C HIS A 46 21.36 -3.51 1.96
N ASP A 47 20.97 -4.76 2.16
CA ASP A 47 21.86 -5.89 2.33
C ASP A 47 22.31 -6.50 0.98
N GLU A 48 21.92 -5.90 -0.15
CA GLU A 48 22.23 -6.32 -1.53
C GLU A 48 21.88 -7.81 -1.77
N VAL A 49 20.77 -8.27 -1.19
CA VAL A 49 20.32 -9.66 -1.31
C VAL A 49 19.61 -9.85 -2.66
N PRO A 50 20.02 -10.83 -3.49
CA PRO A 50 19.39 -11.05 -4.78
C PRO A 50 17.90 -11.41 -4.63
N PHE A 51 17.07 -10.92 -5.56
CA PHE A 51 15.63 -11.19 -5.59
C PHE A 51 15.30 -12.69 -5.45
N ARG A 52 16.11 -13.56 -6.09
CA ARG A 52 15.92 -15.03 -6.09
C ARG A 52 16.24 -15.72 -4.76
N GLN A 53 16.94 -15.03 -3.84
CA GLN A 53 17.35 -15.58 -2.54
C GLN A 53 16.66 -14.91 -1.34
N GLY A 54 16.14 -13.69 -1.51
CA GLY A 54 15.70 -12.86 -0.38
C GLY A 54 14.20 -12.70 -0.16
N PHE A 55 13.36 -12.78 -1.20
CA PHE A 55 11.94 -12.43 -1.07
C PHE A 55 11.04 -13.66 -1.10
N SER A 56 10.27 -13.91 -0.03
CA SER A 56 9.47 -15.13 0.13
C SER A 56 7.95 -14.95 0.29
N ALA A 57 7.44 -13.72 0.26
CA ALA A 57 6.00 -13.48 0.43
C ALA A 57 5.20 -13.62 -0.88
N PHE A 58 5.74 -13.10 -1.99
CA PHE A 58 5.05 -13.08 -3.28
C PHE A 58 5.93 -13.66 -4.39
N SER A 59 5.32 -14.51 -5.21
CA SER A 59 5.90 -14.95 -6.48
C SER A 59 5.73 -13.86 -7.54
N LEU A 60 6.44 -14.00 -8.67
CA LEU A 60 6.31 -13.07 -9.79
C LEU A 60 4.86 -13.01 -10.33
N SER A 61 4.17 -14.16 -10.39
CA SER A 61 2.77 -14.20 -10.82
C SER A 61 1.86 -13.45 -9.85
N ASP A 62 2.13 -13.52 -8.55
CA ASP A 62 1.36 -12.79 -7.55
C ASP A 62 1.53 -11.27 -7.75
N VAL A 63 2.76 -10.81 -8.02
CA VAL A 63 3.03 -9.39 -8.30
C VAL A 63 2.28 -8.89 -9.54
N GLN A 64 2.22 -9.70 -10.60
CA GLN A 64 1.48 -9.35 -11.82
C GLN A 64 -0.04 -9.30 -11.61
N GLU A 65 -0.58 -10.26 -10.85
CA GLU A 65 -2.01 -10.27 -10.51
C GLU A 65 -2.37 -9.08 -9.63
N MET A 66 -1.55 -8.80 -8.61
CA MET A 66 -1.70 -7.63 -7.75
C MET A 66 -1.60 -6.31 -8.53
N ASP A 67 -0.69 -6.21 -9.50
CA ASP A 67 -0.58 -5.01 -10.34
C ASP A 67 -1.85 -4.75 -11.16
N ALA A 68 -2.44 -5.80 -11.72
CA ALA A 68 -3.71 -5.69 -12.45
C ALA A 68 -4.85 -5.22 -11.54
N GLU A 69 -4.91 -5.74 -10.31
CA GLU A 69 -5.90 -5.32 -9.31
C GLU A 69 -5.68 -3.86 -8.88
N VAL A 70 -4.45 -3.45 -8.57
CA VAL A 70 -4.13 -2.07 -8.18
C VAL A 70 -4.37 -1.08 -9.31
N SER A 71 -4.05 -1.44 -10.56
CA SER A 71 -4.39 -0.67 -11.75
C SER A 71 -5.89 -0.39 -11.87
N SER A 72 -6.74 -1.36 -11.49
CA SER A 72 -8.20 -1.19 -11.53
C SER A 72 -8.74 -0.24 -10.45
N LEU A 73 -8.07 -0.15 -9.29
CA LEU A 73 -8.42 0.80 -8.22
C LEU A 73 -8.21 2.26 -8.64
N SER A 74 -7.34 2.44 -9.62
CA SER A 74 -6.85 3.69 -10.15
C SER A 74 -7.91 4.41 -11.01
N ASP A 75 -8.71 3.64 -11.77
CA ASP A 75 -9.83 4.14 -12.58
C ASP A 75 -11.04 4.56 -11.73
N LEU A 76 -11.10 4.08 -10.49
CA LEU A 76 -12.24 4.30 -9.60
C LEU A 76 -12.16 5.62 -8.81
N GLY A 77 -11.06 6.37 -8.92
CA GLY A 77 -10.96 7.76 -8.42
C GLY A 77 -11.18 7.93 -6.91
N PHE A 78 -11.06 6.87 -6.12
CA PHE A 78 -11.29 6.95 -4.68
C PHE A 78 -10.05 7.47 -3.96
N ARG A 79 -10.20 8.61 -3.28
CA ARG A 79 -9.26 9.14 -2.29
C ARG A 79 -8.78 8.09 -1.27
N GLU A 80 -9.62 7.09 -1.02
CA GLU A 80 -9.38 6.01 -0.06
C GLU A 80 -8.38 4.94 -0.55
N SER A 81 -8.24 4.73 -1.86
CA SER A 81 -7.25 3.80 -2.42
C SER A 81 -5.86 4.42 -2.56
N GLY A 82 -5.77 5.75 -2.49
CA GLY A 82 -4.52 6.51 -2.60
C GLY A 82 -3.36 5.95 -1.76
N PRO A 83 -3.54 5.62 -0.46
CA PRO A 83 -2.46 5.05 0.33
C PRO A 83 -1.97 3.68 -0.13
N LEU A 84 -2.87 2.82 -0.61
CA LEU A 84 -2.48 1.52 -1.16
C LEU A 84 -1.71 1.68 -2.47
N ILE A 85 -2.18 2.58 -3.34
CA ILE A 85 -1.50 2.92 -4.60
C ILE A 85 -0.09 3.47 -4.30
N LEU A 86 0.05 4.32 -3.28
CA LEU A 86 1.35 4.82 -2.84
C LEU A 86 2.25 3.70 -2.32
N ALA A 87 1.72 2.81 -1.47
CA ALA A 87 2.45 1.67 -0.94
C ALA A 87 2.92 0.74 -2.07
N TRP A 88 2.07 0.51 -3.06
CA TRP A 88 2.37 -0.27 -4.26
C TRP A 88 3.49 0.37 -5.09
N ALA A 89 3.46 1.68 -5.30
CA ALA A 89 4.53 2.40 -6.00
C ALA A 89 5.89 2.23 -5.30
N VAL A 90 5.92 2.32 -3.97
CA VAL A 90 7.14 2.09 -3.18
C VAL A 90 7.59 0.64 -3.25
N PHE A 91 6.66 -0.31 -3.12
CA PHE A 91 6.95 -1.74 -3.25
C PHE A 91 7.66 -2.05 -4.57
N LEU A 92 7.10 -1.61 -5.70
CA LEU A 92 7.67 -1.80 -7.03
C LEU A 92 9.05 -1.13 -7.18
N CYS A 93 9.22 0.05 -6.60
CA CYS A 93 10.48 0.77 -6.64
C CYS A 93 11.59 0.01 -5.88
N LEU A 94 11.29 -0.48 -4.68
CA LEU A 94 12.23 -1.29 -3.90
C LEU A 94 12.53 -2.63 -4.58
N LEU A 95 11.51 -3.29 -5.13
CA LEU A 95 11.66 -4.55 -5.87
C LEU A 95 12.58 -4.39 -7.09
N SER A 96 12.43 -3.29 -7.81
CA SER A 96 13.27 -2.93 -8.96
C SER A 96 14.70 -2.58 -8.56
N SER A 97 14.92 -2.19 -7.31
CA SER A 97 16.25 -1.83 -6.77
C SER A 97 17.04 -3.04 -6.29
N LEU A 98 16.44 -4.24 -6.22
CA LEU A 98 17.14 -5.44 -5.78
C LEU A 98 18.15 -5.95 -6.83
N PRO A 99 19.29 -6.51 -6.39
CA PRO A 99 20.25 -7.16 -7.27
C PRO A 99 19.65 -8.36 -8.00
N GLU A 100 20.05 -8.55 -9.27
CA GLU A 100 19.54 -9.62 -10.14
C GLU A 100 18.01 -9.67 -10.24
N SER A 101 17.32 -8.55 -9.95
CA SER A 101 15.94 -8.39 -10.36
C SER A 101 15.88 -8.58 -11.87
N ASN A 102 14.93 -9.40 -12.35
CA ASN A 102 14.76 -9.58 -13.78
C ASN A 102 14.24 -8.25 -14.34
N THR A 103 15.15 -7.35 -14.70
CA THR A 103 14.89 -5.95 -15.08
C THR A 103 13.83 -5.85 -16.16
N ASP A 104 13.83 -6.77 -17.13
CA ASP A 104 12.91 -6.74 -18.27
C ASP A 104 11.44 -6.97 -17.90
N LEU A 105 11.15 -7.57 -16.73
CA LEU A 105 9.78 -7.87 -16.28
C LEU A 105 9.16 -6.76 -15.44
N PHE A 106 9.97 -5.96 -14.74
CA PHE A 106 9.51 -4.83 -13.92
C PHE A 106 9.54 -3.50 -14.68
N THR A 107 10.27 -3.42 -15.80
CA THR A 107 10.34 -2.22 -16.66
C THR A 107 9.01 -1.85 -17.31
N GLU A 108 8.06 -2.79 -17.41
CA GLU A 108 6.72 -2.50 -17.96
C GLU A 108 5.80 -1.82 -16.95
N ILE A 109 6.06 -1.95 -15.64
CA ILE A 109 5.22 -1.39 -14.59
C ILE A 109 5.70 0.02 -14.23
N ASP A 110 4.89 1.03 -14.57
CA ASP A 110 5.19 2.43 -14.29
C ASP A 110 4.86 2.82 -12.83
N HIS A 111 5.79 2.47 -11.93
CA HIS A 111 5.73 2.87 -10.52
C HIS A 111 5.68 4.40 -10.31
N THR A 112 6.19 5.20 -11.25
CA THR A 112 6.15 6.67 -11.18
C THR A 112 4.74 7.19 -11.43
N SER A 113 4.00 6.57 -12.35
CA SER A 113 2.58 6.92 -12.59
C SER A 113 1.72 6.65 -11.35
N TYR A 114 1.93 5.52 -10.67
CA TYR A 114 1.24 5.22 -9.41
C TYR A 114 1.57 6.23 -8.30
N ALA A 115 2.84 6.61 -8.15
CA ALA A 115 3.24 7.61 -7.15
C ALA A 115 2.56 8.96 -7.40
N ARG A 116 2.53 9.42 -8.65
CA ARG A 116 1.81 10.64 -9.05
C ARG A 116 0.32 10.53 -8.75
N GLN A 117 -0.31 9.43 -9.12
CA GLN A 117 -1.74 9.23 -8.90
C GLN A 117 -2.10 9.22 -7.42
N ALA A 118 -1.28 8.58 -6.59
CA ALA A 118 -1.49 8.60 -5.15
C ALA A 118 -1.35 10.01 -4.55
N PHE A 119 -0.43 10.82 -5.09
CA PHE A 119 -0.27 12.21 -4.70
C PHE A 119 -1.49 13.05 -5.11
N GLU A 120 -1.97 12.91 -6.34
CA GLU A 120 -3.20 13.54 -6.83
C GLU A 120 -4.43 13.12 -6.01
N ALA A 121 -4.47 11.87 -5.56
CA ALA A 121 -5.51 11.34 -4.67
C ALA A 121 -5.36 11.80 -3.20
N ALA A 122 -4.38 12.65 -2.88
CA ALA A 122 -4.11 13.13 -1.53
C ALA A 122 -3.91 12.01 -0.49
N ALA A 123 -3.21 10.94 -0.86
CA ALA A 123 -2.99 9.74 -0.04
C ALA A 123 -2.52 10.06 1.39
N PHE A 124 -1.58 11.00 1.55
CA PHE A 124 -1.08 11.41 2.87
C PHE A 124 -2.14 12.08 3.74
N ILE A 125 -3.04 12.87 3.14
CA ILE A 125 -4.12 13.51 3.89
C ILE A 125 -5.11 12.45 4.37
N TYR A 126 -5.41 11.44 3.55
CA TYR A 126 -6.27 10.34 3.96
C TYR A 126 -5.65 9.47 5.07
N LEU A 127 -4.34 9.16 4.98
CA LEU A 127 -3.61 8.49 6.07
C LEU A 127 -3.65 9.30 7.37
N LEU A 128 -3.47 10.62 7.29
CA LEU A 128 -3.53 11.52 8.43
C LEU A 128 -4.93 11.54 9.06
N GLU A 129 -5.98 11.55 8.24
CA GLU A 129 -7.37 11.45 8.72
C GLU A 129 -7.65 10.12 9.43
N ILE A 130 -7.16 9.01 8.89
CA ILE A 130 -7.25 7.70 9.55
C ILE A 130 -6.58 7.74 10.92
N LEU A 131 -5.34 8.27 10.99
CA LEU A 131 -4.57 8.38 12.23
C LEU A 131 -5.21 9.30 13.28
N GLN A 132 -5.83 10.39 12.84
CA GLN A 132 -6.52 11.33 13.71
C GLN A 132 -7.91 10.86 14.12
N SER A 133 -8.46 9.85 13.44
CA SER A 133 -9.77 9.32 13.77
C SER A 133 -9.72 8.61 15.14
N ASN A 134 -10.67 8.96 16.02
CA ASN A 134 -10.81 8.27 17.32
C ASN A 134 -11.13 6.78 17.17
N THR A 135 -11.55 6.37 15.98
CA THR A 135 -11.87 4.99 15.58
C THR A 135 -10.71 4.02 15.75
N LEU A 136 -9.46 4.41 15.47
CA LEU A 136 -8.28 3.55 15.69
C LEU A 136 -7.77 3.58 17.14
N ARG A 137 -8.12 4.60 17.93
CA ARG A 137 -7.65 4.76 19.32
C ARG A 137 -8.30 3.79 20.29
N GLU A 138 -9.41 3.17 19.91
CA GLU A 138 -10.14 2.18 20.72
C GLU A 138 -9.70 0.74 20.45
N SER A 139 -9.00 0.47 19.33
CA SER A 139 -8.29 -0.79 19.13
C SER A 139 -6.91 -0.73 19.77
N ASP A 140 -6.52 -1.81 20.44
CA ASP A 140 -5.25 -1.96 21.15
C ASP A 140 -4.07 -1.33 20.38
N VAL A 141 -3.19 -0.66 21.13
CA VAL A 141 -2.06 0.21 20.76
C VAL A 141 -1.12 -0.32 19.63
N GLY A 142 -1.29 -1.56 19.17
CA GLY A 142 -0.47 -2.24 18.16
C GLY A 142 -0.64 -1.76 16.71
N THR A 143 -1.77 -1.17 16.29
CA THR A 143 -2.02 -0.80 14.87
C THR A 143 -1.55 0.61 14.48
N VAL A 144 -1.24 1.48 15.43
CA VAL A 144 -0.83 2.87 15.15
C VAL A 144 0.69 2.99 14.91
N LEU A 145 1.49 2.13 15.55
CA LEU A 145 2.96 2.11 15.38
C LEU A 145 3.40 1.73 13.96
N PRO A 146 2.83 0.70 13.30
CA PRO A 146 3.17 0.34 11.92
C PRO A 146 2.88 1.47 10.94
N LEU A 147 1.85 2.27 11.18
CA LEU A 147 1.48 3.40 10.33
C LEU A 147 2.44 4.59 10.44
N VAL A 148 2.81 4.96 11.67
CA VAL A 148 3.80 6.04 11.89
C VAL A 148 5.14 5.63 11.31
N TRP A 149 5.49 4.35 11.46
CA TRP A 149 6.69 3.78 10.89
C TRP A 149 6.62 3.66 9.35
N PHE A 150 5.47 3.29 8.78
CA PHE A 150 5.22 3.28 7.33
C PHE A 150 5.34 4.67 6.71
N VAL A 151 4.80 5.70 7.36
CA VAL A 151 4.97 7.10 6.94
C VAL A 151 6.45 7.50 7.03
N TYR A 152 7.14 7.15 8.11
CA TYR A 152 8.58 7.41 8.26
C TYR A 152 9.43 6.70 7.20
N MET A 153 9.10 5.44 6.88
CA MET A 153 9.69 4.64 5.82
C MET A 153 9.48 5.26 4.45
N LEU A 154 8.25 5.67 4.14
CA LEU A 154 7.90 6.38 2.91
C LEU A 154 8.75 7.64 2.74
N PHE A 155 8.87 8.46 3.79
CA PHE A 155 9.71 9.64 3.75
C PHE A 155 11.20 9.31 3.62
N SER A 156 11.67 8.24 4.27
CA SER A 156 13.08 7.81 4.23
C SER A 156 13.49 7.16 2.92
N SER A 157 12.58 6.44 2.25
CA SER A 157 12.83 5.80 0.95
C SER A 157 12.68 6.78 -0.22
N MET A 158 11.72 7.71 -0.16
CA MET A 158 11.51 8.70 -1.23
C MET A 158 12.58 9.79 -1.29
N LEU A 159 13.26 10.11 -0.16
CA LEU A 159 14.28 11.16 -0.10
C LEU A 159 15.55 10.86 -0.93
N PRO A 160 16.17 9.68 -0.87
CA PRO A 160 17.32 9.33 -1.71
C PRO A 160 16.95 9.06 -3.18
N LEU A 161 15.70 8.69 -3.48
CA LEU A 161 15.23 8.32 -4.81
C LEU A 161 14.73 9.53 -5.67
N GLY A 162 14.72 10.74 -5.12
CA GLY A 162 14.37 11.95 -5.87
C GLY A 162 12.89 12.07 -6.27
N MET A 163 12.02 11.22 -5.72
CA MET A 163 10.57 11.16 -6.03
C MET A 163 9.74 12.31 -5.43
N LEU A 164 10.35 13.21 -4.65
CA LEU A 164 9.71 14.35 -3.99
C LEU A 164 10.06 15.71 -4.61
N ARG A 165 10.58 15.74 -5.85
CA ARG A 165 10.88 16.97 -6.61
C ARG A 165 9.85 17.25 -7.69
#